data_AF-A0A925X2X7-F1
#
_entry.id   AF-A0A925X2X7-F1
#
_cell.length_a   1.000
_cell.length_b   1.000
_cell.length_c   1.000
_cell.angle_alpha   90.00
_cell.angle_beta   90.00
_cell.angle_gamma   90.00
#
_symmetry.space_group_name_H-M   'P 1'
#
loop_
_entity.id
_entity.type
_entity.pdbx_description
1 polymer ?
#
loop_
_entity_poly.entity_id
_entity_poly.type
_entity_poly.pdbx_seq_one_letter_code
_entity_poly.pdbx_strand_id
1 'polypeptide(L)'
;QTYYIGPFSIGILANEREIEENATRLVKQYDVRTPSIFVNIGALSGGNQQKAVVAREFSRENHLLIAAQPTRGLDVGSIEFIH
;
A
#
# COMPACT_ATOMS: atom_id res chain seq x y z
N GLN A 1 8.28 -4.77 9.35
CA GLN A 1 9.07 -4.06 8.32
C GLN A 1 9.68 -5.11 7.40
N THR A 2 9.27 -5.18 6.14
CA THR A 2 9.71 -6.21 5.17
C THR A 2 10.43 -5.61 3.95
N TYR A 3 10.80 -4.31 4.00
CA TYR A 3 11.42 -3.61 2.87
C TYR A 3 12.87 -4.02 2.61
N TYR A 4 13.54 -4.63 3.60
CA TYR A 4 14.92 -5.09 3.55
C TYR A 4 15.06 -6.59 3.28
N ILE A 5 13.95 -7.28 2.98
CA ILE A 5 13.96 -8.69 2.57
C ILE A 5 13.59 -8.77 1.09
N GLY A 6 14.01 -9.85 0.42
CA GLY A 6 13.57 -10.15 -0.94
C GLY A 6 12.03 -10.24 -0.99
N PRO A 7 11.38 -9.77 -2.08
CA PRO A 7 11.97 -9.36 -3.36
C PRO A 7 12.42 -7.89 -3.43
N PHE A 8 12.17 -7.08 -2.40
CA PHE A 8 12.43 -5.62 -2.42
C PHE A 8 13.91 -5.23 -2.23
N SER A 9 14.75 -6.21 -1.91
CA SER A 9 16.21 -6.04 -1.79
C SER A 9 16.96 -7.17 -2.48
N ILE A 10 18.10 -6.82 -3.09
CA ILE A 10 19.10 -7.75 -3.63
C ILE A 10 20.39 -7.48 -2.86
N GLY A 11 20.60 -8.22 -1.77
CA GLY A 11 21.69 -7.94 -0.83
C GLY A 11 21.52 -6.58 -0.17
N ILE A 12 22.48 -5.68 -0.38
CA ILE A 12 22.44 -4.31 0.18
C ILE A 12 21.67 -3.31 -0.70
N LEU A 13 21.34 -3.69 -1.94
CA LEU A 13 20.70 -2.79 -2.91
C LEU A 13 19.19 -2.95 -2.86
N ALA A 14 18.48 -1.84 -3.01
CA ALA A 14 17.03 -1.86 -3.22
C ALA A 14 16.73 -2.38 -4.64
N ASN A 15 15.71 -3.22 -4.75
CA ASN A 15 15.21 -3.68 -6.04
C ASN A 15 14.10 -2.73 -6.51
N GLU A 16 14.51 -1.63 -7.16
CA GLU A 16 13.58 -0.56 -7.59
C GLU A 16 12.46 -1.10 -8.48
N ARG A 17 12.76 -2.02 -9.40
CA ARG A 17 11.77 -2.64 -10.28
C ARG A 17 10.65 -3.31 -9.49
N GLU A 18 10.98 -4.15 -8.51
CA GLU A 18 9.98 -4.84 -7.68
C GLU A 18 9.20 -3.87 -6.79
N ILE A 19 9.86 -2.81 -6.30
CA ILE A 19 9.20 -1.76 -5.50
C ILE A 19 8.16 -1.02 -6.34
N GLU A 20 8.51 -0.63 -7.56
CA GLU A 20 7.63 0.09 -8.49
C GLU A 20 6.47 -0.79 -8.97
N GLU A 21 6.73 -2.05 -9.30
CA GLU A 21 5.71 -3.02 -9.68
C GLU A 21 4.72 -3.25 -8.54
N ASN A 22 5.23 -3.44 -7.32
CA ASN A 22 4.39 -3.58 -6.14
C ASN A 22 3.57 -2.31 -5.84
N ALA A 23 4.19 -1.12 -5.93
CA ALA A 23 3.50 0.15 -5.73
C ALA A 23 2.36 0.33 -6.74
N THR A 24 2.62 0.05 -8.02
CA THR A 24 1.63 0.12 -9.09
C THR A 24 0.47 -0.85 -8.86
N ARG A 25 0.78 -2.09 -8.46
CA ARG A 25 -0.22 -3.11 -8.13
C ARG A 25 -1.12 -2.65 -6.97
N LEU A 26 -0.54 -2.13 -5.90
CA LEU A 26 -1.27 -1.67 -4.71
C LEU A 26 -2.12 -0.43 -4.99
N VAL A 27 -1.60 0.53 -5.76
CA VAL A 27 -2.36 1.71 -6.21
C VAL A 27 -3.63 1.29 -6.94
N LYS A 28 -3.53 0.31 -7.84
CA LYS A 28 -4.68 -0.23 -8.58
C LYS A 28 -5.63 -1.02 -7.68
N GLN A 29 -5.10 -1.92 -6.86
CA GLN A 29 -5.89 -2.81 -6.01
C GLN A 29 -6.74 -2.05 -4.98
N TYR A 30 -6.22 -0.95 -4.44
CA TYR A 30 -6.87 -0.16 -3.39
C TYR A 30 -7.49 1.15 -3.91
N ASP A 31 -7.59 1.33 -5.23
CA ASP A 31 -8.12 2.53 -5.89
C ASP A 31 -7.52 3.84 -5.32
N VAL A 32 -6.20 3.89 -5.18
CA VAL A 32 -5.47 5.10 -4.76
C VAL A 32 -5.37 6.03 -5.96
N ARG A 33 -6.13 7.12 -5.97
CA ARG A 33 -6.12 8.07 -7.09
C ARG A 33 -4.92 9.00 -6.94
N THR A 34 -3.85 8.68 -7.68
CA THR A 34 -2.62 9.46 -7.76
C THR A 34 -2.22 9.67 -9.22
N PRO A 35 -1.67 10.84 -9.60
CA PRO A 35 -1.10 11.05 -10.94
C PRO A 35 0.08 10.11 -11.27
N SER A 36 0.80 9.63 -10.25
CA SER A 36 1.93 8.70 -10.40
C SER A 36 2.30 8.07 -9.05
N ILE A 37 2.96 6.91 -9.07
CA ILE A 37 3.54 6.26 -7.87
C ILE A 37 4.70 7.06 -7.24
N PHE A 38 5.25 8.04 -7.97
CA PHE A 38 6.35 8.88 -7.51
C PHE A 38 5.88 10.18 -6.83
N VAL A 39 4.56 10.43 -6.78
CA VAL A 39 4.00 11.62 -6.12
C VAL A 39 4.18 11.50 -4.61
N ASN A 40 4.63 12.59 -3.97
CA ASN A 40 4.71 12.63 -2.52
C ASN A 40 3.32 12.41 -1.90
N ILE A 41 3.21 11.46 -0.96
CA ILE A 41 1.94 11.11 -0.31
C ILE A 41 1.25 12.33 0.33
N GLY A 42 2.01 13.31 0.83
CA GLY A 42 1.48 14.55 1.41
C GLY A 42 0.70 15.43 0.43
N ALA A 43 0.91 15.25 -0.88
CA ALA A 43 0.19 15.96 -1.93
C ALA A 43 -1.15 15.29 -2.32
N LEU A 44 -1.42 14.08 -1.84
CA LEU A 44 -2.69 13.40 -2.08
C LEU A 44 -3.78 13.92 -1.15
N SER A 45 -5.05 13.80 -1.55
CA SER A 45 -6.18 14.08 -0.66
C SER A 45 -6.15 13.13 0.55
N GLY A 46 -6.70 13.57 1.69
CA GLY A 46 -6.73 12.74 2.91
C GLY A 46 -7.35 11.35 2.70
N GLY A 47 -8.36 11.23 1.85
CA GLY A 47 -8.94 9.94 1.47
C GLY A 47 -7.96 9.02 0.71
N ASN A 48 -7.22 9.56 -0.27
CA ASN A 48 -6.21 8.79 -1.00
C ASN A 48 -4.99 8.46 -0.14
N GLN A 49 -4.62 9.34 0.80
CA GLN A 49 -3.61 9.05 1.81
C GLN A 49 -4.01 7.85 2.68
N GLN A 50 -5.26 7.82 3.16
CA GLN A 50 -5.78 6.69 3.92
C GLN A 50 -5.77 5.40 3.10
N LYS A 51 -6.25 5.43 1.85
CA LYS A 51 -6.19 4.26 0.95
C LYS A 51 -4.76 3.75 0.73
N ALA A 52 -3.78 4.64 0.57
CA ALA A 52 -2.38 4.26 0.42
C ALA A 52 -1.81 3.62 1.69
N VAL A 53 -2.16 4.14 2.87
CA VAL A 53 -1.77 3.54 4.16
C VAL A 53 -2.40 2.15 4.32
N VAL A 54 -3.68 2.00 3.99
CA VAL A 54 -4.38 0.71 4.01
C VAL A 54 -3.70 -0.27 3.06
N ALA A 55 -3.44 0.12 1.82
CA ALA A 55 -2.74 -0.71 0.85
C ALA A 55 -1.39 -1.20 1.38
N ARG A 56 -0.62 -0.31 2.02
CA ARG A 56 0.69 -0.62 2.62
C ARG A 56 0.62 -1.59 3.80
N GLU A 57 -0.37 -1.45 4.67
CA GLU A 57 -0.50 -2.32 5.84
C GLU A 57 -1.14 -3.66 5.49
N PHE A 58 -2.08 -3.71 4.56
CA PHE A 58 -2.72 -4.97 4.17
C PHE A 58 -1.91 -5.77 3.15
N SER A 59 -0.93 -5.17 2.45
CA SER A 59 -0.04 -5.89 1.53
C SER A 59 1.04 -6.73 2.22
N ARG A 60 1.14 -6.67 3.55
CA ARG A 60 2.18 -7.35 4.32
C ARG A 60 1.56 -8.49 5.10
N GLU A 61 2.35 -9.53 5.33
CA GLU A 61 2.05 -10.53 6.35
C GLU A 61 2.16 -9.88 7.74
N ASN A 62 1.04 -9.35 8.24
CA ASN A 62 0.94 -8.77 9.57
C ASN A 62 0.14 -9.73 10.46
N HIS A 63 0.69 -10.09 11.61
CA HIS A 63 -0.01 -10.98 12.56
C HIS A 63 -1.15 -10.27 13.30
N LEU A 64 -1.12 -8.94 13.39
CA LEU A 64 -2.14 -8.12 14.03
C LEU A 64 -2.12 -6.69 13.47
N LEU A 65 -3.28 -6.17 13.11
CA LEU A 65 -3.48 -4.77 12.72
C LEU A 65 -4.57 -4.15 13.60
N ILE A 66 -4.26 -3.04 14.28
CA ILE A 66 -5.23 -2.29 15.09
C ILE A 66 -5.53 -0.98 14.36
N ALA A 67 -6.78 -0.78 13.96
CA ALA A 67 -7.25 0.45 13.32
C ALA A 67 -8.23 1.19 14.26
N ALA A 68 -7.97 2.47 14.52
CA ALA A 68 -8.87 3.33 15.30
C ALA A 68 -9.57 4.32 14.36
N GLN A 69 -10.92 4.39 14.44
CA GLN A 69 -11.78 5.21 13.57
C GLN A 69 -11.58 5.02 12.05
N PRO A 70 -11.78 3.81 11.49
CA PRO A 70 -11.82 3.62 10.04
C PRO A 70 -13.18 4.13 9.48
N THR A 71 -13.45 5.43 9.54
CA THR A 71 -14.73 5.99 9.08
C THR A 71 -14.74 6.25 7.57
N ARG A 72 -15.91 6.02 6.94
CA ARG A 72 -16.36 6.51 5.60
C ARG A 72 -15.22 6.84 4.62
N GLY A 73 -14.64 5.81 4.03
CA GLY A 73 -13.53 5.90 3.07
C GLY A 73 -12.83 4.55 2.91
N LEU A 74 -12.92 3.73 3.94
CA LEU A 74 -12.65 2.30 3.94
C LEU A 74 -13.91 1.51 3.52
N ASP A 75 -14.62 1.94 2.48
CA ASP A 75 -15.62 1.08 1.85
C ASP A 75 -14.84 0.02 1.09
N VAL A 76 -14.46 -1.02 1.82
CA VAL A 76 -13.83 -2.20 1.31
C VAL A 76 -14.91 -2.98 0.58
N GLY A 77 -15.41 -2.45 -0.54
CA GLY A 77 -16.40 -3.10 -1.39
C GLY A 77 -15.93 -4.45 -1.95
N SER A 78 -14.77 -4.95 -1.53
CA SER A 78 -14.18 -6.21 -1.94
C SER A 78 -13.21 -6.77 -0.88
N ILE A 79 -13.60 -6.91 0.39
CA ILE A 79 -13.00 -7.96 1.26
C ILE A 79 -13.50 -9.34 0.79
N GLU A 80 -13.47 -9.59 -0.53
CA GLU A 80 -13.70 -10.89 -1.17
C GLU A 80 -12.37 -11.58 -1.52
N PHE A 81 -11.24 -11.00 -1.11
CA PHE A 81 -9.89 -11.55 -1.36
C PHE A 81 -9.06 -11.67 -0.09
N ILE A 82 -9.67 -12.11 1.01
CA ILE A 82 -8.90 -12.76 2.08
C ILE A 82 -9.10 -14.27 1.91
N HIS A 83 -8.17 -14.88 1.18
CA HIS A 83 -7.83 -16.31 1.22
C HIS A 83 -6.33 -16.41 1.43
#